data_AF-A0A8B8LVA5-F1
#
_entry.id   AF-A0A8B8LVA5-F1
#
_cell.length_a   1.000
_cell.length_b   1.000
_cell.length_c   1.000
_cell.angle_alpha   90.00
_cell.angle_beta   90.00
_cell.angle_gamma   90.00
#
_symmetry.space_group_name_H-M   'P 1'
#
loop_
_entity.id
_entity.type
_entity.pdbx_description
1 polymer ?
#
loop_
_entity_poly.entity_id
_entity_poly.type
_entity_poly.pdbx_seq_one_letter_code
_entity_poly.pdbx_strand_id
1 'polypeptide(L)'
;MELSSSFLLPPKPCSSSPPNFSFSCSLSPFPIQVFIRNFKSRNPTSQSFRIFAVALEPQRELPGNSPQRLLKELAERKKVTSPKKGPPRRFILRPPIDDNKLAERFLNSPQLSLKSFPLLSSCLPSSRLNNADKTWMDEYLLEAKQALGYSLEPSETLGDDNPAKQFDALLYLAFQHPSCERTKARHVRSGHSRLSFLGQYVIELALAEFFLQRYPRESPGPMRERVFGLIGKKSLPRWIKAASLQNLVFPYDDMDKMPRREKEGPVKSVFWALLGAIYLCFGMPEVYRVLFEVFGMDPDEEDCQPKLRRQLQDVDYVCAEFEGKLSWQDIVAYKPPADALFAHPRLFRACVPPGMHRFRGNIWDYDSRSQVMNTLGYPLEMTDRIPEITEARNIELGLGLQLCFMHPSKYKFEHPRFCYERLEYIGQKIQDLVMAERLLMKHLDAPGLWLQQRHRGLLMNKYCGRYLRAKHLHRVIIYDDRVQDTYEHNRRKRNPATTAVQQALHGLSYLVYGKRDVRRLMFEVFDFEQIQPKEV
;
A
#
# COMPACT_ATOMS: atom_id res chain seq x y z
N MET A 1 34.34 -14.38 -56.85
CA MET A 1 34.46 -15.55 -57.74
C MET A 1 34.30 -16.78 -56.87
N GLU A 2 33.52 -17.77 -57.34
CA GLU A 2 33.50 -19.18 -56.93
C GLU A 2 33.09 -19.48 -55.45
N LEU A 3 32.10 -20.33 -55.13
CA LEU A 3 31.88 -21.76 -55.47
C LEU A 3 33.04 -22.64 -54.94
N SER A 4 32.88 -23.79 -54.28
CA SER A 4 31.69 -24.64 -53.99
C SER A 4 32.01 -25.73 -52.94
N SER A 5 30.93 -26.23 -52.31
CA SER A 5 30.63 -27.63 -51.86
C SER A 5 31.47 -28.80 -52.48
N SER A 6 31.54 -30.05 -51.98
CA SER A 6 31.00 -30.80 -50.80
C SER A 6 31.29 -32.32 -50.94
N PHE A 7 31.47 -33.09 -49.85
CA PHE A 7 31.26 -34.57 -49.75
C PHE A 7 31.03 -34.93 -48.25
N LEU A 8 30.04 -35.69 -47.72
CA LEU A 8 29.27 -36.91 -48.10
C LEU A 8 30.10 -38.21 -47.99
N LEU A 9 29.72 -39.31 -47.29
CA LEU A 9 28.52 -39.70 -46.48
C LEU A 9 28.86 -40.84 -45.44
N PRO A 10 28.01 -41.11 -44.42
CA PRO A 10 28.14 -42.21 -43.42
C PRO A 10 27.07 -43.33 -43.57
N PRO A 11 27.15 -44.44 -42.80
CA PRO A 11 25.90 -44.96 -42.19
C PRO A 11 25.97 -45.72 -40.83
N LYS A 12 25.09 -45.31 -39.89
CA LYS A 12 24.15 -46.15 -39.06
C LYS A 12 24.68 -47.07 -37.93
N PRO A 13 23.78 -47.58 -37.03
CA PRO A 13 22.44 -47.11 -36.57
C PRO A 13 22.38 -46.94 -35.00
N CYS A 14 21.36 -46.41 -34.31
CA CYS A 14 19.93 -46.77 -34.29
C CYS A 14 19.01 -45.65 -33.73
N SER A 15 17.77 -45.61 -34.26
CA SER A 15 16.46 -45.17 -33.71
C SER A 15 16.38 -44.49 -32.31
N SER A 16 15.52 -43.48 -32.09
CA SER A 16 14.13 -43.35 -32.59
C SER A 16 13.61 -41.90 -32.74
N SER A 17 12.44 -41.78 -33.38
CA SER A 17 11.76 -40.57 -33.87
C SER A 17 10.91 -39.82 -32.82
N PRO A 18 10.44 -38.57 -33.08
CA PRO A 18 10.06 -37.60 -32.04
C PRO A 18 8.56 -37.60 -31.69
N PRO A 19 8.17 -36.94 -30.58
CA PRO A 19 6.81 -36.48 -30.36
C PRO A 19 6.69 -34.94 -30.32
N ASN A 20 5.90 -34.43 -31.26
CA ASN A 20 4.93 -33.34 -31.14
C ASN A 20 4.82 -32.65 -29.76
N PHE A 21 5.11 -31.34 -29.71
CA PHE A 21 4.76 -30.49 -28.57
C PHE A 21 3.26 -30.14 -28.57
N SER A 22 2.45 -31.01 -27.97
CA SER A 22 1.08 -30.69 -27.60
C SER A 22 1.02 -30.01 -26.23
N PHE A 23 0.43 -28.80 -26.17
CA PHE A 23 0.08 -28.16 -24.90
C PHE A 23 -1.01 -28.97 -24.19
N SER A 24 -0.67 -29.63 -23.09
CA SER A 24 -1.64 -30.33 -22.23
C SER A 24 -1.58 -29.81 -20.80
N CYS A 25 -2.72 -29.34 -20.30
CA CYS A 25 -2.90 -28.93 -18.91
C CYS A 25 -2.83 -30.14 -17.98
N SER A 26 -1.80 -30.23 -17.13
CA SER A 26 -1.77 -31.19 -16.02
C SER A 26 -2.38 -30.59 -14.74
N LEU A 27 -3.68 -30.79 -14.57
CA LEU A 27 -4.33 -30.72 -13.25
C LEU A 27 -4.02 -32.01 -12.49
N SER A 28 -3.21 -31.94 -11.43
CA SER A 28 -3.06 -33.03 -10.46
C SER A 28 -3.86 -32.73 -9.19
N PRO A 29 -4.93 -33.50 -8.87
CA PRO A 29 -5.70 -33.30 -7.65
C PRO A 29 -5.08 -34.10 -6.49
N PHE A 30 -4.75 -33.43 -5.39
CA PHE A 30 -4.52 -34.11 -4.10
C PHE A 30 -5.21 -33.37 -2.95
N PRO A 31 -5.78 -34.08 -1.96
CA PRO A 31 -6.74 -33.51 -1.02
C PRO A 31 -6.05 -32.78 0.14
N ILE A 32 -6.48 -31.55 0.40
CA ILE A 32 -6.09 -30.83 1.62
C ILE A 32 -6.98 -31.33 2.77
N GLN A 33 -6.52 -32.34 3.51
CA GLN A 33 -7.03 -32.61 4.85
C GLN A 33 -6.54 -31.51 5.81
N VAL A 34 -7.48 -30.83 6.47
CA VAL A 34 -7.19 -29.78 7.43
C VAL A 34 -6.76 -30.40 8.77
N PHE A 35 -5.46 -30.62 8.95
CA PHE A 35 -4.88 -31.01 10.24
C PHE A 35 -4.57 -29.78 11.10
N ILE A 36 -5.45 -29.48 12.05
CA ILE A 36 -5.19 -28.50 13.12
C ILE A 36 -4.26 -29.15 14.15
N ARG A 37 -2.94 -28.87 14.08
CA ARG A 37 -1.99 -29.19 15.14
C ARG A 37 -1.65 -27.94 15.95
N ASN A 38 -2.24 -27.85 17.15
CA ASN A 38 -1.91 -26.84 18.15
C ASN A 38 -0.49 -27.05 18.69
N PHE A 39 0.42 -26.09 18.46
CA PHE A 39 1.68 -26.02 19.20
C PHE A 39 1.41 -25.44 20.60
N LYS A 40 1.69 -26.22 21.64
CA LYS A 40 1.70 -25.73 23.02
C LYS A 40 2.99 -24.95 23.27
N SER A 41 2.86 -23.70 23.72
CA SER A 41 3.98 -22.96 24.29
C SER A 41 4.38 -23.60 25.62
N ARG A 42 5.68 -23.81 25.83
CA ARG A 42 6.27 -24.04 27.16
C ARG A 42 6.49 -22.68 27.83
N ASN A 43 6.09 -22.54 29.09
CA ASN A 43 6.90 -21.83 30.07
C ASN A 43 6.61 -22.39 31.48
N PRO A 44 7.57 -22.38 32.42
CA PRO A 44 7.47 -23.12 33.66
C PRO A 44 7.19 -22.21 34.88
N THR A 45 6.11 -22.47 35.61
CA THR A 45 5.99 -22.09 37.02
C THR A 45 5.19 -23.14 37.76
N SER A 46 5.86 -23.90 38.62
CA SER A 46 5.26 -24.90 39.50
C SER A 46 4.59 -24.24 40.70
N GLN A 47 3.29 -24.49 40.92
CA GLN A 47 2.70 -24.41 42.26
C GLN A 47 1.93 -25.71 42.53
N SER A 48 2.22 -26.30 43.70
CA SER A 48 1.85 -27.66 44.05
C SER A 48 0.37 -27.79 44.42
N PHE A 49 -0.36 -28.69 43.75
CA PHE A 49 -1.60 -29.20 44.31
C PHE A 49 -1.28 -30.20 45.42
N ARG A 50 -1.58 -29.82 46.66
CA ARG A 50 -1.47 -30.71 47.82
C ARG A 50 -2.50 -31.83 47.69
N ILE A 51 -2.01 -33.07 47.64
CA ILE A 51 -2.85 -34.26 47.79
C ILE A 51 -3.25 -34.35 49.27
N PHE A 52 -4.51 -34.10 49.58
CA PHE A 52 -5.08 -34.43 50.89
C PHE A 52 -5.59 -35.87 50.84
N ALA A 53 -4.81 -36.80 51.38
CA ALA A 53 -5.31 -38.12 51.75
C ALA A 53 -6.19 -37.96 53.00
N VAL A 54 -7.51 -38.16 52.84
CA VAL A 54 -8.44 -38.24 53.97
C VAL A 54 -8.67 -39.72 54.26
N ALA A 55 -8.21 -40.17 55.42
CA ALA A 55 -8.50 -41.51 55.90
C ALA A 55 -9.98 -41.61 56.30
N LEU A 56 -10.66 -42.63 55.81
CA LEU A 56 -11.99 -43.04 56.25
C LEU A 56 -12.00 -44.56 56.44
N GLU A 57 -12.60 -45.00 57.54
CA GLU A 57 -12.66 -46.38 58.00
C GLU A 57 -13.46 -47.31 57.06
N PRO A 58 -13.24 -48.64 57.11
CA PRO A 58 -13.76 -49.58 56.13
C PRO A 58 -15.29 -49.81 56.27
N GLN A 59 -16.09 -49.00 55.58
CA GLN A 59 -17.51 -49.25 55.42
C GLN A 59 -17.79 -50.19 54.24
N ARG A 60 -18.28 -51.40 54.57
CA ARG A 60 -18.68 -52.51 53.69
C ARG A 60 -19.01 -52.09 52.25
N GLU A 61 -18.21 -52.56 51.29
CA GLU A 61 -18.49 -52.34 49.87
C GLU A 61 -19.78 -53.04 49.44
N LEU A 62 -20.78 -52.25 49.05
CA LEU A 62 -21.95 -52.77 48.36
C LEU A 62 -21.55 -53.25 46.95
N PRO A 63 -22.02 -54.43 46.49
CA PRO A 63 -21.62 -55.00 45.21
C PRO A 63 -21.90 -54.03 44.06
N GLY A 64 -21.00 -54.05 43.05
CA GLY A 64 -20.87 -52.97 42.05
C GLY A 64 -22.14 -52.61 41.27
N ASN A 65 -23.11 -53.53 41.17
CA ASN A 65 -24.37 -53.34 40.46
C ASN A 65 -25.58 -53.01 41.36
N SER A 66 -25.38 -52.64 42.63
CA SER A 66 -26.51 -52.29 43.51
C SER A 66 -27.11 -50.91 43.17
N PRO A 67 -28.45 -50.77 43.00
CA PRO A 67 -29.08 -49.51 42.62
C PRO A 67 -28.94 -48.42 43.70
N GLN A 68 -28.77 -48.81 44.96
CA GLN A 68 -28.54 -47.89 46.08
C GLN A 68 -27.18 -47.16 45.97
N ARG A 69 -26.14 -47.81 45.40
CA ARG A 69 -24.82 -47.18 45.17
C ARG A 69 -24.92 -46.10 44.08
N LEU A 70 -25.63 -46.38 42.99
CA LEU A 70 -25.94 -45.41 41.93
C LEU A 70 -26.73 -44.19 42.44
N LEU A 71 -27.72 -44.42 43.30
CA LEU A 71 -28.48 -43.32 43.93
C LEU A 71 -27.61 -42.46 44.85
N LYS A 72 -26.66 -43.06 45.59
CA LYS A 72 -25.66 -42.32 46.38
C LYS A 72 -24.73 -41.48 45.50
N GLU A 73 -24.15 -42.05 44.44
CA GLU A 73 -23.33 -41.28 43.49
C GLU A 73 -24.10 -40.14 42.83
N LEU A 74 -25.37 -40.36 42.45
CA LEU A 74 -26.21 -39.31 41.88
C LEU A 74 -26.53 -38.19 42.89
N ALA A 75 -26.71 -38.53 44.17
CA ALA A 75 -26.89 -37.55 45.23
C ALA A 75 -25.61 -36.73 45.49
N GLU A 76 -24.43 -37.36 45.43
CA GLU A 76 -23.14 -36.68 45.56
C GLU A 76 -22.83 -35.78 44.34
N ARG A 77 -23.09 -36.25 43.11
CA ARG A 77 -23.01 -35.43 41.89
C ARG A 77 -23.98 -34.24 41.93
N LYS A 78 -25.16 -34.38 42.55
CA LYS A 78 -26.09 -33.27 42.82
C LYS A 78 -25.57 -32.28 43.88
N LYS A 79 -24.77 -32.71 44.86
CA LYS A 79 -24.12 -31.79 45.83
C LYS A 79 -22.94 -31.01 45.22
N VAL A 80 -22.19 -31.62 44.30
CA VAL A 80 -21.04 -30.95 43.62
C VAL A 80 -21.49 -29.98 42.52
N THR A 81 -22.72 -30.12 42.01
CA THR A 81 -23.32 -29.12 41.11
C THR A 81 -23.84 -27.91 41.88
N SER A 82 -22.89 -27.04 42.28
CA SER A 82 -23.21 -25.64 42.56
C SER A 82 -24.09 -25.08 41.42
N PRO A 83 -25.08 -24.21 41.71
CA PRO A 83 -25.94 -23.69 40.68
C PRO A 83 -25.06 -22.98 39.66
N LYS A 84 -25.08 -23.47 38.42
CA LYS A 84 -24.39 -22.81 37.31
C LYS A 84 -24.95 -21.40 37.25
N LYS A 85 -24.19 -20.41 37.76
CA LYS A 85 -24.36 -19.02 37.37
C LYS A 85 -24.34 -19.09 35.84
N GLY A 86 -25.47 -18.78 35.21
CA GLY A 86 -25.52 -18.65 33.76
C GLY A 86 -24.38 -17.72 33.33
N PRO A 87 -23.89 -17.82 32.08
CA PRO A 87 -22.87 -16.90 31.61
C PRO A 87 -23.31 -15.50 32.03
N PRO A 88 -22.47 -14.75 32.79
CA PRO A 88 -22.90 -13.47 33.34
C PRO A 88 -23.49 -12.70 32.18
N ARG A 89 -24.65 -12.04 32.37
CA ARG A 89 -25.28 -11.21 31.34
C ARG A 89 -24.25 -10.17 30.92
N ARG A 90 -23.40 -10.54 29.96
CA ARG A 90 -22.54 -9.66 29.20
C ARG A 90 -23.57 -8.83 28.49
N PHE A 91 -23.80 -7.63 29.02
CA PHE A 91 -24.34 -6.55 28.23
C PHE A 91 -23.50 -6.56 26.94
N ILE A 92 -24.10 -7.03 25.85
CA ILE A 92 -23.39 -7.30 24.59
C ILE A 92 -22.81 -5.98 24.06
N LEU A 93 -23.51 -4.90 24.39
CA LEU A 93 -23.01 -3.54 24.44
C LEU A 93 -22.52 -3.27 25.86
N ARG A 94 -21.29 -2.78 26.05
CA ARG A 94 -20.93 -2.15 27.34
C ARG A 94 -21.96 -1.04 27.63
N PRO A 95 -22.30 -0.73 28.89
CA PRO A 95 -23.11 0.44 29.19
C PRO A 95 -22.55 1.65 28.41
N PRO A 96 -23.39 2.44 27.71
CA PRO A 96 -22.89 3.60 26.99
C PRO A 96 -22.07 4.45 27.97
N ILE A 97 -20.95 4.97 27.48
CA ILE A 97 -20.16 5.91 28.26
C ILE A 97 -21.08 7.11 28.50
N ASP A 98 -21.30 7.44 29.77
CA ASP A 98 -21.97 8.66 30.23
C ASP A 98 -21.64 9.83 29.29
N ASP A 99 -22.68 10.41 28.67
CA ASP A 99 -22.52 11.30 27.51
C ASP A 99 -21.63 12.51 27.83
N ASN A 100 -21.64 12.97 29.09
CA ASN A 100 -20.73 14.01 29.58
C ASN A 100 -19.26 13.57 29.49
N LYS A 101 -18.95 12.34 29.94
CA LYS A 101 -17.60 11.76 29.86
C LYS A 101 -17.18 11.45 28.42
N LEU A 102 -18.13 11.27 27.51
CA LEU A 102 -17.87 11.10 26.09
C LEU A 102 -17.58 12.45 25.42
N ALA A 103 -18.37 13.49 25.71
CA ALA A 103 -18.13 14.86 25.26
C ALA A 103 -16.76 15.40 25.73
N GLU A 104 -16.43 15.22 27.02
CA GLU A 104 -15.11 15.55 27.57
C GLU A 104 -13.97 14.86 26.83
N ARG A 105 -14.15 13.59 26.43
CA ARG A 105 -13.13 12.85 25.65
C ARG A 105 -12.96 13.43 24.26
N PHE A 106 -14.04 13.81 23.58
CA PHE A 106 -13.93 14.42 22.25
C PHE A 106 -13.28 15.80 22.32
N LEU A 107 -13.67 16.65 23.27
CA LEU A 107 -13.07 17.98 23.48
C LEU A 107 -11.57 17.89 23.84
N ASN A 108 -11.16 16.86 24.58
CA ASN A 108 -9.75 16.66 24.98
C ASN A 108 -8.93 15.81 24.00
N SER A 109 -9.51 15.32 22.90
CA SER A 109 -8.85 14.41 21.96
C SER A 109 -7.88 15.16 21.04
N PRO A 110 -6.56 14.85 21.08
CA PRO A 110 -5.62 15.39 20.09
C PRO A 110 -6.05 15.07 18.65
N GLN A 111 -6.70 13.92 18.45
CA GLN A 111 -7.17 13.46 17.14
C GLN A 111 -8.23 14.37 16.50
N LEU A 112 -8.92 15.21 17.29
CA LEU A 112 -9.96 16.14 16.84
C LEU A 112 -9.57 17.62 16.97
N SER A 113 -8.32 17.91 17.40
CA SER A 113 -7.89 19.27 17.72
C SER A 113 -7.63 20.16 16.49
N LEU A 114 -7.12 19.59 15.38
CA LEU A 114 -6.64 20.37 14.23
C LEU A 114 -7.65 20.39 13.08
N LYS A 115 -8.41 21.48 13.00
CA LYS A 115 -9.37 21.73 11.91
C LYS A 115 -8.71 22.06 10.57
N SER A 116 -7.56 22.72 10.60
CA SER A 116 -6.75 23.07 9.40
C SER A 116 -6.12 21.84 8.73
N PHE A 117 -5.70 20.85 9.53
CA PHE A 117 -5.00 19.66 9.06
C PHE A 117 -5.74 18.36 9.43
N PRO A 118 -6.94 18.10 8.88
CA PRO A 118 -7.80 16.99 9.34
C PRO A 118 -7.17 15.61 9.09
N LEU A 119 -6.34 15.45 8.05
CA LEU A 119 -5.59 14.21 7.82
C LEU A 119 -4.53 13.97 8.90
N LEU A 120 -3.73 14.99 9.24
CA LEU A 120 -2.74 14.92 10.31
C LEU A 120 -3.42 14.67 11.66
N SER A 121 -4.47 15.46 11.96
CA SER A 121 -5.32 15.30 13.13
C SER A 121 -5.78 13.84 13.26
N SER A 122 -6.26 13.23 12.18
CA SER A 122 -6.72 11.83 12.21
C SER A 122 -5.63 10.80 12.58
N CYS A 123 -4.33 11.13 12.49
CA CYS A 123 -3.23 10.25 12.85
C CYS A 123 -2.69 10.46 14.27
N LEU A 124 -3.06 11.57 14.93
CA LEU A 124 -2.77 11.82 16.35
C LEU A 124 -3.51 10.82 17.27
N PRO A 125 -3.05 10.62 18.51
CA PRO A 125 -3.68 9.67 19.41
C PRO A 125 -5.04 10.18 19.89
N SER A 126 -6.01 9.29 20.08
CA SER A 126 -7.38 9.66 20.49
C SER A 126 -7.50 10.17 21.94
N SER A 127 -6.43 10.05 22.73
CA SER A 127 -6.27 10.71 24.03
C SER A 127 -4.85 11.25 24.17
N ARG A 128 -4.66 12.22 25.07
CA ARG A 128 -3.34 12.81 25.36
C ARG A 128 -2.35 11.75 25.87
N LEU A 129 -1.07 12.00 25.61
CA LEU A 129 0.06 11.19 26.09
C LEU A 129 0.21 11.31 27.61
N ASN A 130 0.53 10.19 28.27
CA ASN A 130 0.70 10.11 29.72
C ASN A 130 2.11 10.58 30.14
N ASN A 131 2.36 10.73 31.44
CA ASN A 131 3.67 11.14 31.94
C ASN A 131 4.80 10.17 31.51
N ALA A 132 4.55 8.86 31.48
CA ALA A 132 5.53 7.86 31.00
C ALA A 132 5.82 7.95 29.50
N ASP A 133 4.89 8.50 28.71
CA ASP A 133 5.06 8.74 27.28
C ASP A 133 5.89 10.02 27.08
N LYS A 134 5.67 11.04 27.93
CA LYS A 134 6.48 12.27 27.97
C LYS A 134 7.93 12.01 28.38
N THR A 135 8.18 11.23 29.44
CA THR A 135 9.56 10.90 29.84
C THR A 135 10.32 10.17 28.73
N TRP A 136 9.66 9.36 27.91
CA TRP A 136 10.29 8.80 26.71
C TRP A 136 10.64 9.89 25.69
N MET A 137 9.76 10.87 25.48
CA MET A 137 10.04 11.98 24.57
C MET A 137 11.23 12.81 25.08
N ASP A 138 11.29 13.09 26.39
CA ASP A 138 12.39 13.83 27.01
C ASP A 138 13.73 13.07 26.90
N GLU A 139 13.72 11.74 27.03
CA GLU A 139 14.91 10.88 26.93
C GLU A 139 15.41 10.63 25.49
N TYR A 140 14.52 10.26 24.55
CA TYR A 140 14.91 9.65 23.27
C TYR A 140 14.61 10.50 22.03
N LEU A 141 13.81 11.56 22.14
CA LEU A 141 13.40 12.34 20.97
C LEU A 141 14.58 13.11 20.36
N LEU A 142 15.54 13.54 21.17
CA LEU A 142 16.75 14.23 20.70
C LEU A 142 17.64 13.29 19.87
N GLU A 143 17.85 12.04 20.31
CA GLU A 143 18.54 10.99 19.54
C GLU A 143 17.84 10.76 18.20
N ALA A 144 16.50 10.62 18.21
CA ALA A 144 15.71 10.43 16.99
C ALA A 144 15.80 11.63 16.02
N LYS A 145 15.72 12.87 16.53
CA LYS A 145 15.85 14.10 15.73
C LYS A 145 17.24 14.24 15.12
N GLN A 146 18.29 14.01 15.92
CA GLN A 146 19.68 14.08 15.48
C GLN A 146 19.97 13.05 14.39
N ALA A 147 19.54 11.79 14.59
CA ALA A 147 19.68 10.71 13.62
C ALA A 147 18.97 10.99 12.29
N LEU A 148 17.84 11.71 12.31
CA LEU A 148 17.08 12.09 11.12
C LEU A 148 17.49 13.45 10.51
N GLY A 149 18.42 14.18 11.13
CA GLY A 149 18.89 15.49 10.68
C GLY A 149 17.91 16.65 10.89
N TYR A 150 17.06 16.59 11.92
CA TYR A 150 16.12 17.66 12.28
C TYR A 150 16.66 18.59 13.38
N SER A 151 16.11 19.81 13.46
CA SER A 151 16.38 20.73 14.59
C SER A 151 16.04 20.06 15.92
N LEU A 152 16.92 20.25 16.90
CA LEU A 152 16.77 19.71 18.26
C LEU A 152 15.74 20.50 19.08
N GLU A 153 15.33 21.68 18.64
CA GLU A 153 14.33 22.50 19.32
C GLU A 153 12.97 21.77 19.42
N PRO A 154 12.19 21.97 20.51
CA PRO A 154 10.84 21.42 20.63
C PRO A 154 9.92 21.96 19.54
N SER A 155 9.16 21.08 18.88
CA SER A 155 8.22 21.47 17.82
C SER A 155 7.06 22.33 18.34
N GLU A 156 6.81 22.34 19.66
CA GLU A 156 5.82 23.20 20.32
C GLU A 156 6.09 24.71 20.12
N THR A 157 7.34 25.09 19.83
CA THR A 157 7.75 26.48 19.50
C THR A 157 7.15 27.00 18.18
N LEU A 158 6.70 26.10 17.31
CA LEU A 158 6.12 26.44 16.01
C LEU A 158 4.67 26.94 16.18
N GLY A 159 4.26 27.87 15.31
CA GLY A 159 2.89 28.38 15.25
C GLY A 159 1.86 27.29 14.91
N ASP A 160 0.61 27.47 15.34
CA ASP A 160 -0.46 26.48 15.16
C ASP A 160 -0.81 26.20 13.68
N ASP A 161 -0.48 27.13 12.78
CA ASP A 161 -0.63 26.97 11.33
C ASP A 161 0.43 26.07 10.69
N ASN A 162 1.47 25.65 11.43
CA ASN A 162 2.53 24.78 10.91
C ASN A 162 2.26 23.30 11.29
N PRO A 163 2.03 22.38 10.33
CA PRO A 163 1.81 20.97 10.63
C PRO A 163 3.03 20.29 11.30
N ALA A 164 4.23 20.85 11.15
CA ALA A 164 5.42 20.38 11.86
C ALA A 164 5.35 20.59 13.39
N LYS A 165 4.43 21.41 13.93
CA LYS A 165 4.19 21.54 15.37
C LYS A 165 3.86 20.21 16.07
N GLN A 166 3.29 19.26 15.33
CA GLN A 166 2.93 17.94 15.84
C GLN A 166 4.02 16.88 15.59
N PHE A 167 5.14 17.25 14.98
CA PHE A 167 6.16 16.30 14.55
C PHE A 167 6.69 15.45 15.71
N ASP A 168 6.90 16.04 16.88
CA ASP A 168 7.45 15.35 18.04
C ASP A 168 6.50 14.24 18.55
N ALA A 169 5.19 14.53 18.57
CA ALA A 169 4.17 13.56 18.96
C ALA A 169 4.01 12.43 17.91
N LEU A 170 4.13 12.75 16.62
CA LEU A 170 4.07 11.75 15.54
C LEU A 170 5.34 10.91 15.47
N LEU A 171 6.52 11.50 15.75
CA LEU A 171 7.81 10.82 15.82
C LEU A 171 7.85 9.86 17.03
N TYR A 172 7.36 10.29 18.19
CA TYR A 172 7.08 9.38 19.31
C TYR A 172 6.25 8.19 18.85
N LEU A 173 5.05 8.42 18.27
CA LEU A 173 4.15 7.36 17.81
C LEU A 173 4.81 6.43 16.78
N ALA A 174 5.71 6.93 15.94
CA ALA A 174 6.38 6.13 14.93
C ALA A 174 7.21 4.97 15.53
N PHE A 175 7.83 5.15 16.71
CA PHE A 175 8.58 4.10 17.40
C PHE A 175 7.72 3.15 18.25
N GLN A 176 6.46 3.50 18.56
CA GLN A 176 5.60 2.72 19.47
C GLN A 176 4.93 1.49 18.82
N HIS A 177 5.73 0.60 18.24
CA HIS A 177 5.25 -0.59 17.53
C HIS A 177 4.65 -1.66 18.46
N PRO A 178 3.77 -2.55 17.97
CA PRO A 178 3.01 -3.47 18.82
C PRO A 178 3.84 -4.48 19.63
N SER A 179 5.07 -4.78 19.17
CA SER A 179 6.02 -5.68 19.85
C SER A 179 6.87 -4.99 20.91
N CYS A 180 6.83 -3.66 21.04
CA CYS A 180 7.57 -2.94 22.07
C CYS A 180 6.83 -3.06 23.41
N GLU A 181 7.46 -3.66 24.42
CA GLU A 181 6.86 -3.94 25.73
C GLU A 181 6.36 -2.68 26.47
N ARG A 182 6.95 -1.53 26.14
CA ARG A 182 6.58 -0.20 26.65
C ARG A 182 5.13 0.17 26.23
N THR A 183 4.66 -0.30 25.08
CA THR A 183 3.42 0.19 24.44
C THR A 183 2.13 -0.48 24.94
N LYS A 184 1.83 -0.37 26.22
CA LYS A 184 0.59 -0.93 26.81
C LYS A 184 -0.67 -0.16 26.37
N ALA A 185 -0.57 1.16 26.23
CA ALA A 185 -1.68 2.05 25.90
C ALA A 185 -2.31 1.75 24.52
N ARG A 186 -3.65 1.68 24.46
CA ARG A 186 -4.38 1.35 23.22
C ARG A 186 -4.33 2.49 22.19
N HIS A 187 -4.45 3.75 22.63
CA HIS A 187 -4.44 4.90 21.73
C HIS A 187 -3.07 5.07 21.05
N VAL A 188 -1.97 4.88 21.78
CA VAL A 188 -0.60 4.89 21.26
C VAL A 188 -0.40 3.82 20.17
N ARG A 189 -0.71 2.55 20.46
CA ARG A 189 -0.64 1.46 19.46
C ARG A 189 -1.53 1.72 18.24
N SER A 190 -2.68 2.36 18.44
CA SER A 190 -3.55 2.77 17.34
C SER A 190 -2.86 3.81 16.46
N GLY A 191 -2.33 4.88 17.06
CA GLY A 191 -1.58 5.95 16.38
C GLY A 191 -0.41 5.41 15.55
N HIS A 192 0.48 4.60 16.15
CA HIS A 192 1.55 3.91 15.43
C HIS A 192 1.01 3.14 14.21
N SER A 193 -0.02 2.31 14.41
CA SER A 193 -0.57 1.48 13.34
C SER A 193 -1.18 2.31 12.20
N ARG A 194 -1.79 3.46 12.51
CA ARG A 194 -2.38 4.40 11.54
C ARG A 194 -1.30 5.11 10.71
N LEU A 195 -0.22 5.56 11.36
CA LEU A 195 0.95 6.12 10.68
C LEU A 195 1.62 5.09 9.77
N SER A 196 1.83 3.87 10.28
CA SER A 196 2.40 2.76 9.49
C SER A 196 1.54 2.40 8.27
N PHE A 197 0.21 2.42 8.42
CA PHE A 197 -0.74 2.24 7.32
C PHE A 197 -0.61 3.33 6.26
N LEU A 198 -0.55 4.62 6.64
CA LEU A 198 -0.37 5.72 5.69
C LEU A 198 0.99 5.63 4.97
N GLY A 199 2.05 5.48 5.77
CA GLY A 199 3.43 5.53 5.30
C GLY A 199 3.81 4.41 4.32
N GLN A 200 3.12 3.26 4.36
CA GLN A 200 3.22 2.26 3.30
C GLN A 200 2.97 2.87 1.91
N TYR A 201 1.87 3.61 1.75
CA TYR A 201 1.47 4.13 0.44
C TYR A 201 2.25 5.39 0.05
N VAL A 202 2.72 6.16 1.04
CA VAL A 202 3.66 7.26 0.84
C VAL A 202 4.94 6.78 0.17
N ILE A 203 5.62 5.76 0.71
CA ILE A 203 6.85 5.24 0.10
C ILE A 203 6.60 4.56 -1.25
N GLU A 204 5.50 3.82 -1.39
CA GLU A 204 5.14 3.19 -2.66
C GLU A 204 4.87 4.22 -3.77
N LEU A 205 4.33 5.40 -3.45
CA LEU A 205 4.21 6.53 -4.38
C LEU A 205 5.57 7.18 -4.66
N ALA A 206 6.34 7.52 -3.60
CA ALA A 206 7.61 8.21 -3.72
C ALA A 206 8.58 7.48 -4.66
N LEU A 207 8.74 6.17 -4.48
CA LEU A 207 9.62 5.38 -5.36
C LEU A 207 9.05 5.20 -6.78
N ALA A 208 7.73 5.17 -6.96
CA ALA A 208 7.13 5.12 -8.29
C ALA A 208 7.41 6.41 -9.08
N GLU A 209 7.19 7.57 -8.47
CA GLU A 209 7.51 8.89 -9.04
C GLU A 209 9.01 9.03 -9.36
N PHE A 210 9.87 8.56 -8.45
CA PHE A 210 11.32 8.58 -8.64
C PHE A 210 11.77 7.70 -9.81
N PHE A 211 11.36 6.43 -9.83
CA PHE A 211 11.82 5.50 -10.87
C PHE A 211 11.21 5.78 -12.25
N LEU A 212 9.99 6.31 -12.33
CA LEU A 212 9.41 6.75 -13.60
C LEU A 212 10.26 7.87 -14.23
N GLN A 213 10.75 8.82 -13.43
CA GLN A 213 11.60 9.92 -13.89
C GLN A 213 13.05 9.48 -14.16
N ARG A 214 13.66 8.67 -13.28
CA ARG A 214 15.05 8.20 -13.46
C ARG A 214 15.22 7.22 -14.62
N TYR A 215 14.19 6.41 -14.91
CA TYR A 215 14.20 5.42 -16.00
C TYR A 215 13.01 5.63 -16.95
N PRO A 216 13.03 6.69 -17.79
CA PRO A 216 11.93 7.06 -18.69
C PRO A 216 11.66 6.00 -19.80
N ARG A 217 12.68 5.20 -20.14
CA ARG A 217 12.63 4.14 -21.16
C ARG A 217 12.28 2.75 -20.61
N GLU A 218 12.47 2.50 -19.32
CA GLU A 218 12.12 1.21 -18.72
C GLU A 218 10.59 1.03 -18.63
N SER A 219 10.13 -0.22 -18.71
CA SER A 219 8.73 -0.53 -18.39
C SER A 219 8.52 -0.60 -16.86
N PRO A 220 7.28 -0.49 -16.35
CA PRO A 220 7.00 -0.57 -14.92
C PRO A 220 7.33 -1.93 -14.26
N GLY A 221 7.59 -2.99 -15.04
CA GLY A 221 8.00 -4.30 -14.52
C GLY A 221 9.32 -4.23 -13.76
N PRO A 222 10.44 -3.90 -14.43
CA PRO A 222 11.73 -3.58 -13.82
C PRO A 222 11.65 -2.62 -12.62
N MET A 223 10.88 -1.53 -12.71
CA MET A 223 10.73 -0.57 -11.60
C MET A 223 10.15 -1.21 -10.34
N ARG A 224 9.14 -2.08 -10.49
CA ARG A 224 8.56 -2.82 -9.35
C ARG A 224 9.55 -3.83 -8.74
N GLU A 225 10.48 -4.37 -9.51
CA GLU A 225 11.56 -5.21 -8.97
C GLU A 225 12.57 -4.38 -8.17
N ARG A 226 12.99 -3.21 -8.67
CA ARG A 226 13.82 -2.25 -7.94
C ARG A 226 13.20 -1.86 -6.58
N VAL A 227 11.93 -1.45 -6.60
CA VAL A 227 11.15 -1.13 -5.38
C VAL A 227 11.10 -2.30 -4.40
N PHE A 228 10.92 -3.53 -4.89
CA PHE A 228 10.86 -4.73 -4.04
C PHE A 228 12.22 -5.10 -3.43
N GLY A 229 13.32 -4.89 -4.16
CA GLY A 229 14.69 -5.05 -3.64
C GLY A 229 15.01 -4.01 -2.56
N LEU A 230 14.74 -2.73 -2.85
CA LEU A 230 14.99 -1.61 -1.94
C LEU A 230 14.17 -1.67 -0.66
N ILE A 231 12.83 -1.73 -0.74
CA ILE A 231 11.96 -1.91 0.45
C ILE A 231 11.92 -3.40 0.86
N GLY A 232 12.99 -4.13 0.57
CA GLY A 232 13.14 -5.55 0.79
C GLY A 232 13.28 -5.90 2.27
N LYS A 233 12.89 -7.13 2.58
CA LYS A 233 12.99 -7.72 3.94
C LYS A 233 14.40 -7.69 4.55
N LYS A 234 15.45 -7.64 3.73
CA LYS A 234 16.86 -7.56 4.16
C LYS A 234 17.32 -6.13 4.40
N SER A 235 16.78 -5.19 3.62
CA SER A 235 17.28 -3.82 3.46
C SER A 235 16.84 -2.92 4.62
N LEU A 236 15.57 -3.00 5.02
CA LEU A 236 15.04 -2.13 6.09
C LEU A 236 15.80 -2.24 7.42
N PRO A 237 16.20 -3.43 7.93
CA PRO A 237 17.03 -3.51 9.14
C PRO A 237 18.44 -2.94 8.95
N ARG A 238 19.01 -3.02 7.75
CA ARG A 238 20.30 -2.37 7.44
C ARG A 238 20.16 -0.85 7.51
N TRP A 239 19.10 -0.29 6.94
CA TRP A 239 18.84 1.16 6.93
C TRP A 239 18.53 1.72 8.32
N ILE A 240 17.71 1.04 9.13
CA ILE A 240 17.49 1.43 10.53
C ILE A 240 18.81 1.46 11.31
N LYS A 241 19.74 0.52 11.03
CA LYS A 241 21.08 0.50 11.64
C LYS A 241 21.99 1.61 11.11
N ALA A 242 21.96 1.87 9.80
CA ALA A 242 22.76 2.93 9.17
C ALA A 242 22.36 4.32 9.71
N ALA A 243 21.07 4.56 9.90
CA ALA A 243 20.54 5.76 10.55
C ALA A 243 20.69 5.77 12.09
N SER A 244 21.37 4.79 12.70
CA SER A 244 21.53 4.64 14.17
C SER A 244 20.22 4.53 14.98
N LEU A 245 19.08 4.22 14.34
CA LEU A 245 17.76 4.16 14.98
C LEU A 245 17.46 2.80 15.66
N GLN A 246 18.36 1.82 15.59
CA GLN A 246 18.10 0.46 16.08
C GLN A 246 17.77 0.38 17.58
N ASN A 247 18.40 1.23 18.40
CA ASN A 247 18.18 1.27 19.86
C ASN A 247 16.78 1.78 20.22
N LEU A 248 16.22 2.66 19.39
CA LEU A 248 14.87 3.20 19.56
C LEU A 248 13.79 2.18 19.18
N VAL A 249 14.08 1.30 18.21
CA VAL A 249 13.20 0.18 17.83
C VAL A 249 13.31 -0.98 18.81
N PHE A 250 14.53 -1.35 19.23
CA PHE A 250 14.79 -2.47 20.13
C PHE A 250 15.64 -2.00 21.34
N PRO A 251 15.01 -1.48 22.41
CA PRO A 251 15.75 -0.85 23.50
C PRO A 251 16.49 -1.81 24.44
N TYR A 252 16.11 -3.09 24.43
CA TYR A 252 16.68 -4.13 25.31
C TYR A 252 17.31 -5.28 24.51
N ASP A 253 17.03 -5.38 23.21
CA ASP A 253 17.45 -6.49 22.36
C ASP A 253 18.48 -6.04 21.33
N ASP A 254 19.58 -6.80 21.21
CA ASP A 254 20.54 -6.60 20.14
C ASP A 254 19.95 -7.05 18.79
N MET A 255 19.63 -6.08 17.94
CA MET A 255 19.01 -6.32 16.63
C MET A 255 19.84 -7.26 15.74
N ASP A 256 21.17 -7.37 15.89
CA ASP A 256 21.96 -8.34 15.11
C ASP A 256 21.67 -9.77 15.57
N LYS A 257 21.63 -10.00 16.89
CA LYS A 257 21.36 -11.29 17.53
C LYS A 257 19.92 -11.76 17.37
N MET A 258 18.96 -10.84 17.23
CA MET A 258 17.55 -11.18 17.04
C MET A 258 17.30 -12.02 15.77
N PRO A 259 16.44 -13.05 15.83
CA PRO A 259 16.11 -13.85 14.66
C PRO A 259 15.35 -13.00 13.62
N ARG A 260 15.71 -13.19 12.35
CA ARG A 260 15.26 -12.34 11.23
C ARG A 260 13.73 -12.14 11.15
N ARG A 261 12.94 -13.17 11.50
CA ARG A 261 11.47 -13.10 11.46
C ARG A 261 10.87 -12.14 12.50
N GLU A 262 11.53 -11.98 13.64
CA GLU A 262 11.04 -11.14 14.74
C GLU A 262 11.40 -9.67 14.52
N LYS A 263 12.59 -9.39 13.95
CA LYS A 263 12.99 -8.01 13.62
C LYS A 263 12.36 -7.43 12.35
N GLU A 264 12.07 -8.25 11.33
CA GLU A 264 11.48 -7.79 10.05
C GLU A 264 10.15 -7.02 10.23
N GLY A 265 9.26 -7.48 11.11
CA GLY A 265 7.93 -6.90 11.30
C GLY A 265 7.96 -5.50 11.94
N PRO A 266 8.53 -5.35 13.14
CA PRO A 266 8.70 -4.07 13.85
C PRO A 266 9.47 -3.03 13.04
N VAL A 267 10.64 -3.39 12.51
CA VAL A 267 11.46 -2.48 11.69
C VAL A 267 10.64 -1.93 10.53
N LYS A 268 9.90 -2.79 9.84
CA LYS A 268 9.05 -2.38 8.72
C LYS A 268 7.89 -1.49 9.16
N SER A 269 7.27 -1.76 10.30
CA SER A 269 6.16 -0.92 10.77
C SER A 269 6.62 0.46 11.25
N VAL A 270 7.76 0.54 11.95
CA VAL A 270 8.41 1.80 12.35
C VAL A 270 8.87 2.59 11.13
N PHE A 271 9.61 1.96 10.20
CA PHE A 271 10.09 2.63 8.98
C PHE A 271 8.95 3.25 8.17
N TRP A 272 7.84 2.53 8.00
CA TRP A 272 6.64 3.11 7.40
C TRP A 272 6.04 4.22 8.27
N ALA A 273 5.91 4.05 9.58
CA ALA A 273 5.32 5.07 10.45
C ALA A 273 6.13 6.39 10.48
N LEU A 274 7.47 6.31 10.39
CA LEU A 274 8.37 7.46 10.25
C LEU A 274 8.05 8.24 8.97
N LEU A 275 8.03 7.56 7.81
CA LEU A 275 7.72 8.20 6.53
C LEU A 275 6.28 8.75 6.49
N GLY A 276 5.34 8.11 7.19
CA GLY A 276 3.99 8.62 7.41
C GLY A 276 3.97 9.93 8.21
N ALA A 277 4.73 10.01 9.31
CA ALA A 277 4.86 11.23 10.11
C ALA A 277 5.52 12.37 9.33
N ILE A 278 6.64 12.08 8.64
CA ILE A 278 7.37 13.05 7.80
C ILE A 278 6.48 13.60 6.69
N TYR A 279 5.74 12.73 5.99
CA TYR A 279 4.80 13.14 4.95
C TYR A 279 3.68 14.06 5.45
N LEU A 280 3.17 13.84 6.66
CA LEU A 280 2.13 14.67 7.26
C LEU A 280 2.66 16.06 7.67
N CYS A 281 3.89 16.15 8.17
CA CYS A 281 4.49 17.40 8.64
C CYS A 281 5.18 18.23 7.55
N PHE A 282 5.84 17.57 6.57
CA PHE A 282 6.74 18.22 5.61
C PHE A 282 6.47 17.86 4.13
N GLY A 283 5.66 16.82 3.87
CA GLY A 283 5.30 16.40 2.52
C GLY A 283 6.35 15.53 1.80
N MET A 284 6.12 15.29 0.50
CA MET A 284 6.95 14.38 -0.32
C MET A 284 8.43 14.79 -0.49
N PRO A 285 8.80 16.09 -0.62
CA PRO A 285 10.21 16.50 -0.73
C PRO A 285 11.08 15.97 0.42
N GLU A 286 10.56 16.03 1.65
CA GLU A 286 11.26 15.58 2.84
C GLU A 286 11.32 14.05 2.94
N VAL A 287 10.29 13.35 2.44
CA VAL A 287 10.31 11.88 2.30
C VAL A 287 11.47 11.45 1.39
N TYR A 288 11.73 12.16 0.29
CA TYR A 288 12.89 11.89 -0.57
C TYR A 288 14.20 12.14 0.17
N ARG A 289 14.35 13.30 0.84
CA ARG A 289 15.55 13.61 1.61
C ARG A 289 15.86 12.50 2.62
N VAL A 290 14.89 12.10 3.44
CA VAL A 290 15.10 11.06 4.46
C VAL A 290 15.39 9.68 3.84
N LEU A 291 14.76 9.32 2.71
CA LEU A 291 15.05 8.05 2.03
C LEU A 291 16.48 7.97 1.49
N PHE A 292 16.96 9.01 0.82
CA PHE A 292 18.25 8.95 0.13
C PHE A 292 19.44 9.46 0.96
N GLU A 293 19.26 10.53 1.74
CA GLU A 293 20.32 11.15 2.56
C GLU A 293 20.49 10.43 3.89
N VAL A 294 19.39 10.24 4.65
CA VAL A 294 19.45 9.71 6.01
C VAL A 294 19.56 8.18 6.02
N PHE A 295 18.72 7.49 5.23
CA PHE A 295 18.76 6.02 5.14
C PHE A 295 19.79 5.49 4.12
N GLY A 296 20.44 6.36 3.35
CA GLY A 296 21.48 5.99 2.39
C GLY A 296 21.00 5.06 1.27
N MET A 297 19.75 5.21 0.82
CA MET A 297 19.17 4.32 -0.20
C MET A 297 19.83 4.52 -1.57
N ASP A 298 20.61 3.53 -2.01
CA ASP A 298 21.23 3.52 -3.35
C ASP A 298 20.30 2.85 -4.40
N PRO A 299 19.78 3.59 -5.41
CA PRO A 299 18.92 3.03 -6.45
C PRO A 299 19.67 2.21 -7.52
N ASP A 300 21.00 2.19 -7.50
CA ASP A 300 21.85 1.42 -8.41
C ASP A 300 22.52 0.20 -7.71
N GLU A 301 22.20 -0.10 -6.43
CA GLU A 301 22.68 -1.29 -5.69
C GLU A 301 22.39 -2.59 -6.45
N GLU A 302 23.36 -3.53 -6.50
CA GLU A 302 23.25 -4.79 -7.26
C GLU A 302 22.03 -5.64 -6.82
N ASP A 303 21.81 -5.75 -5.50
CA ASP A 303 20.74 -6.53 -4.86
C ASP A 303 19.33 -6.04 -5.27
N CYS A 304 19.20 -4.80 -5.80
CA CYS A 304 17.94 -4.23 -6.28
C CYS A 304 17.81 -4.17 -7.81
N GLN A 305 18.82 -4.57 -8.59
CA GLN A 305 18.73 -4.50 -10.04
C GLN A 305 17.64 -5.45 -10.59
N PRO A 306 16.84 -5.01 -11.58
CA PRO A 306 15.81 -5.84 -12.17
C PRO A 306 16.43 -6.99 -12.94
N LYS A 307 15.72 -8.11 -13.05
CA LYS A 307 16.22 -9.26 -13.82
C LYS A 307 16.38 -8.85 -15.30
N LEU A 308 17.54 -9.16 -15.86
CA LEU A 308 17.81 -8.92 -17.28
C LEU A 308 16.75 -9.64 -18.13
N ARG A 309 16.11 -8.87 -19.01
CA ARG A 309 15.09 -9.33 -19.96
C ARG A 309 15.44 -8.78 -21.32
N ARG A 310 14.96 -9.43 -22.38
CA ARG A 310 14.93 -8.83 -23.72
C ARG A 310 14.08 -7.54 -23.65
N GLN A 311 14.76 -6.40 -23.67
CA GLN A 311 14.09 -5.12 -23.86
C GLN A 311 13.67 -5.01 -25.33
N LEU A 312 12.53 -4.37 -25.56
CA LEU A 312 12.11 -3.97 -26.91
C LEU A 312 12.85 -2.68 -27.26
N GLN A 313 13.24 -2.52 -28.53
CA GLN A 313 13.98 -1.33 -28.97
C GLN A 313 13.06 -0.12 -28.96
N ASP A 314 13.31 0.82 -28.06
CA ASP A 314 12.60 2.09 -27.96
C ASP A 314 13.23 3.11 -28.93
N VAL A 315 12.70 3.17 -30.15
CA VAL A 315 13.16 4.07 -31.23
C VAL A 315 12.74 5.53 -30.95
N ASP A 316 11.74 5.75 -30.10
CA ASP A 316 11.20 7.08 -29.84
C ASP A 316 12.15 7.93 -28.97
N TYR A 317 12.14 9.24 -29.20
CA TYR A 317 12.92 10.20 -28.40
C TYR A 317 12.39 10.32 -26.96
N VAL A 318 13.24 10.82 -26.09
CA VAL A 318 12.92 11.26 -24.73
C VAL A 318 13.23 12.76 -24.65
N CYS A 319 12.60 13.50 -23.73
CA CYS A 319 12.97 14.89 -23.51
C CYS A 319 14.45 15.00 -23.07
N ALA A 320 15.15 16.05 -23.47
CA ALA A 320 16.54 16.31 -23.10
C ALA A 320 16.77 16.24 -21.58
N GLU A 321 15.77 16.63 -20.78
CA GLU A 321 15.77 16.51 -19.30
C GLU A 321 16.04 15.09 -18.75
N PHE A 322 15.86 14.04 -19.56
CA PHE A 322 16.11 12.65 -19.15
C PHE A 322 17.10 11.90 -20.06
N GLU A 323 17.97 12.61 -20.78
CA GLU A 323 19.13 11.97 -21.44
C GLU A 323 20.15 11.48 -20.41
N GLY A 324 20.23 12.14 -19.25
CA GLY A 324 20.94 11.67 -18.06
C GLY A 324 20.06 10.94 -17.03
N LYS A 325 20.68 10.15 -16.14
CA LYS A 325 20.00 9.59 -14.95
C LYS A 325 19.79 10.70 -13.90
N LEU A 326 18.57 11.22 -13.79
CA LEU A 326 18.20 12.20 -12.74
C LEU A 326 18.51 11.69 -11.33
N SER A 327 19.18 12.51 -10.52
CA SER A 327 19.37 12.28 -9.09
C SER A 327 18.08 12.54 -8.31
N TRP A 328 18.05 12.19 -7.01
CA TRP A 328 16.91 12.53 -6.16
C TRP A 328 16.88 14.03 -5.83
N GLN A 329 18.04 14.68 -5.76
CA GLN A 329 18.15 16.13 -5.59
C GLN A 329 17.55 16.86 -6.78
N ASP A 330 17.78 16.41 -8.02
CA ASP A 330 17.20 17.02 -9.24
C ASP A 330 15.68 16.93 -9.27
N ILE A 331 15.10 15.90 -8.65
CA ILE A 331 13.65 15.69 -8.53
C ILE A 331 13.06 16.56 -7.42
N VAL A 332 13.75 16.69 -6.28
CA VAL A 332 13.32 17.54 -5.14
C VAL A 332 13.48 19.03 -5.43
N ALA A 333 14.57 19.43 -6.07
CA ALA A 333 14.86 20.81 -6.44
C ALA A 333 14.01 21.32 -7.61
N TYR A 334 13.32 20.41 -8.33
CA TYR A 334 12.48 20.77 -9.46
C TYR A 334 11.29 21.62 -9.03
N LYS A 335 11.33 22.90 -9.43
CA LYS A 335 10.17 23.79 -9.39
C LYS A 335 9.60 23.85 -10.81
N PRO A 336 8.30 23.52 -11.01
CA PRO A 336 7.69 23.68 -12.32
C PRO A 336 7.74 25.17 -12.74
N PRO A 337 7.94 25.47 -14.03
CA PRO A 337 7.87 26.83 -14.56
C PRO A 337 6.54 27.52 -14.21
N ALA A 338 6.51 28.86 -14.19
CA ALA A 338 5.30 29.63 -13.85
C ALA A 338 4.17 29.47 -14.90
N ASP A 339 4.53 29.08 -16.11
CA ASP A 339 3.72 28.75 -17.28
C ASP A 339 3.49 27.23 -17.44
N ALA A 340 3.82 26.42 -16.43
CA ALA A 340 3.67 24.97 -16.50
C ALA A 340 2.22 24.54 -16.78
N LEU A 341 2.03 23.79 -17.87
CA LEU A 341 0.72 23.28 -18.28
C LEU A 341 0.07 22.34 -17.24
N PHE A 342 0.85 21.71 -16.36
CA PHE A 342 0.40 20.61 -15.50
C PHE A 342 0.89 20.75 -14.06
N ALA A 343 0.22 20.05 -13.14
CA ALA A 343 0.66 19.92 -11.75
C ALA A 343 2.04 19.23 -11.61
N HIS A 344 2.31 18.19 -12.41
CA HIS A 344 3.56 17.44 -12.38
C HIS A 344 4.15 17.28 -13.80
N PRO A 345 4.66 18.36 -14.43
CA PRO A 345 4.97 18.38 -15.85
C PRO A 345 6.14 17.46 -16.24
N ARG A 346 7.20 17.39 -15.42
CA ARG A 346 8.30 16.43 -15.63
C ARG A 346 7.79 14.98 -15.57
N LEU A 347 7.03 14.62 -14.54
CA LEU A 347 6.48 13.27 -14.41
C LEU A 347 5.45 12.95 -15.53
N PHE A 348 4.72 13.94 -16.04
CA PHE A 348 3.91 13.83 -17.26
C PHE A 348 4.79 13.45 -18.47
N ARG A 349 5.87 14.18 -18.75
CA ARG A 349 6.81 13.88 -19.85
C ARG A 349 7.54 12.54 -19.68
N ALA A 350 7.70 12.05 -18.46
CA ALA A 350 8.20 10.71 -18.19
C ALA A 350 7.16 9.61 -18.50
N CYS A 351 5.86 9.88 -18.36
CA CYS A 351 4.79 8.89 -18.59
C CYS A 351 4.21 8.92 -20.01
N VAL A 352 4.08 10.10 -20.62
CA VAL A 352 3.49 10.33 -21.94
C VAL A 352 4.61 10.61 -22.94
N PRO A 353 4.86 9.73 -23.93
CA PRO A 353 5.96 9.90 -24.88
C PRO A 353 5.67 11.06 -25.85
N PRO A 354 6.68 11.88 -26.21
CA PRO A 354 6.48 13.09 -27.02
C PRO A 354 5.89 12.79 -28.40
N GLY A 355 6.16 11.61 -28.97
CA GLY A 355 5.63 11.18 -30.26
C GLY A 355 4.12 10.86 -30.28
N MET A 356 3.38 11.05 -29.18
CA MET A 356 1.92 10.85 -29.12
C MET A 356 1.15 11.79 -30.05
N HIS A 357 1.70 12.98 -30.35
CA HIS A 357 1.10 13.93 -31.29
C HIS A 357 0.90 13.35 -32.71
N ARG A 358 1.68 12.33 -33.11
CA ARG A 358 1.55 11.62 -34.40
C ARG A 358 0.20 10.88 -34.54
N PHE A 359 -0.50 10.66 -33.44
CA PHE A 359 -1.76 9.91 -33.40
C PHE A 359 -3.01 10.82 -33.22
N ARG A 360 -2.87 12.15 -33.35
CA ARG A 360 -4.02 13.09 -33.39
C ARG A 360 -4.88 12.85 -34.62
N GLY A 361 -6.18 13.16 -34.52
CA GLY A 361 -7.11 13.04 -35.64
C GLY A 361 -7.36 11.61 -36.11
N ASN A 362 -7.01 10.61 -35.30
CA ASN A 362 -7.39 9.23 -35.58
C ASN A 362 -8.86 8.98 -35.22
N ILE A 363 -9.38 7.81 -35.59
CA ILE A 363 -10.78 7.42 -35.37
C ILE A 363 -11.17 7.52 -33.89
N TRP A 364 -10.27 7.15 -32.98
CA TRP A 364 -10.51 7.24 -31.53
C TRP A 364 -10.63 8.70 -31.04
N ASP A 365 -9.77 9.59 -31.55
CA ASP A 365 -9.73 11.01 -31.23
C ASP A 365 -10.99 11.75 -31.71
N TYR A 366 -11.60 11.27 -32.80
CA TYR A 366 -12.87 11.77 -33.34
C TYR A 366 -14.09 11.19 -32.61
N ASP A 367 -14.23 9.85 -32.60
CA ASP A 367 -15.44 9.17 -32.10
C ASP A 367 -15.53 9.14 -30.57
N SER A 368 -14.39 8.91 -29.89
CA SER A 368 -14.38 8.51 -28.48
C SER A 368 -13.90 9.58 -27.51
N ARG A 369 -13.04 10.51 -27.94
CA ARG A 369 -12.49 11.57 -27.05
C ARG A 369 -13.60 12.38 -26.39
N SER A 370 -14.59 12.83 -27.16
CA SER A 370 -15.72 13.63 -26.68
C SER A 370 -16.53 12.89 -25.62
N GLN A 371 -16.84 11.61 -25.87
CA GLN A 371 -17.52 10.73 -24.90
C GLN A 371 -16.72 10.60 -23.60
N VAL A 372 -15.40 10.35 -23.69
CA VAL A 372 -14.51 10.20 -22.53
C VAL A 372 -14.46 11.51 -21.73
N MET A 373 -14.22 12.64 -22.39
CA MET A 373 -14.13 13.95 -21.74
C MET A 373 -15.43 14.33 -21.03
N ASN A 374 -16.58 14.20 -21.70
CA ASN A 374 -17.89 14.46 -21.10
C ASN A 374 -18.16 13.55 -19.89
N THR A 375 -17.79 12.27 -19.97
CA THR A 375 -18.02 11.28 -18.90
C THR A 375 -17.14 11.54 -17.66
N LEU A 376 -15.94 12.10 -17.86
CA LEU A 376 -15.00 12.43 -16.79
C LEU A 376 -15.14 13.89 -16.29
N GLY A 377 -15.97 14.71 -16.94
CA GLY A 377 -16.10 16.13 -16.65
C GLY A 377 -14.82 16.90 -16.97
N TYR A 378 -14.30 16.75 -18.18
CA TYR A 378 -13.12 17.44 -18.70
C TYR A 378 -13.44 18.29 -19.95
N PRO A 379 -12.69 19.38 -20.20
CA PRO A 379 -11.60 19.92 -19.36
C PRO A 379 -12.13 20.54 -18.07
N LEU A 380 -11.29 20.67 -17.04
CA LEU A 380 -11.66 21.43 -15.85
C LEU A 380 -11.51 22.93 -16.12
N GLU A 381 -12.44 23.73 -15.61
CA GLU A 381 -12.31 25.19 -15.62
C GLU A 381 -11.09 25.60 -14.79
N MET A 382 -10.18 26.35 -15.42
CA MET A 382 -8.92 26.80 -14.84
C MET A 382 -8.70 28.28 -15.21
N THR A 383 -8.38 29.10 -14.22
CA THR A 383 -8.10 30.53 -14.38
C THR A 383 -6.63 30.76 -14.77
N ASP A 384 -6.23 30.25 -15.94
CA ASP A 384 -4.93 30.58 -16.52
C ASP A 384 -4.89 32.06 -16.94
N ARG A 385 -3.70 32.66 -16.90
CA ARG A 385 -3.51 34.08 -17.31
C ARG A 385 -3.58 34.29 -18.82
N ILE A 386 -3.41 33.22 -19.60
CA ILE A 386 -3.17 33.21 -21.04
C ILE A 386 -3.99 32.05 -21.63
N PRO A 387 -4.94 32.29 -22.56
CA PRO A 387 -5.85 31.25 -23.06
C PRO A 387 -5.13 30.14 -23.84
N GLU A 388 -4.02 30.46 -24.51
CA GLU A 388 -3.18 29.50 -25.25
C GLU A 388 -2.58 28.42 -24.33
N ILE A 389 -2.34 28.73 -23.05
CA ILE A 389 -1.89 27.76 -22.03
C ILE A 389 -3.00 26.76 -21.74
N THR A 390 -4.25 27.23 -21.61
CA THR A 390 -5.43 26.38 -21.41
C THR A 390 -5.65 25.47 -22.62
N GLU A 391 -5.53 26.00 -23.83
CA GLU A 391 -5.65 25.21 -25.07
C GLU A 391 -4.55 24.14 -25.15
N ALA A 392 -3.28 24.50 -24.93
CA ALA A 392 -2.16 23.55 -24.92
C ALA A 392 -2.34 22.43 -23.88
N ARG A 393 -2.81 22.77 -22.67
CA ARG A 393 -3.17 21.78 -21.63
C ARG A 393 -4.26 20.84 -22.12
N ASN A 394 -5.33 21.35 -22.72
CA ASN A 394 -6.48 20.56 -23.17
C ASN A 394 -6.09 19.59 -24.30
N ILE A 395 -5.22 20.02 -25.21
CA ILE A 395 -4.69 19.18 -26.28
C ILE A 395 -3.85 18.02 -25.71
N GLU A 396 -2.92 18.30 -24.80
CA GLU A 396 -2.07 17.28 -24.16
C GLU A 396 -2.88 16.35 -23.22
N LEU A 397 -3.93 16.87 -22.56
CA LEU A 397 -4.91 16.05 -21.85
C LEU A 397 -5.60 15.07 -22.80
N GLY A 398 -6.00 15.50 -23.99
CA GLY A 398 -6.55 14.63 -25.03
C GLY A 398 -5.59 13.50 -25.44
N LEU A 399 -4.31 13.83 -25.69
CA LEU A 399 -3.26 12.84 -25.99
C LEU A 399 -3.04 11.86 -24.82
N GLY A 400 -3.03 12.36 -23.59
CA GLY A 400 -2.91 11.54 -22.40
C GLY A 400 -4.11 10.61 -22.20
N LEU A 401 -5.33 11.10 -22.44
CA LEU A 401 -6.56 10.30 -22.37
C LEU A 401 -6.51 9.17 -23.39
N GLN A 402 -6.14 9.45 -24.64
CA GLN A 402 -5.95 8.43 -25.66
C GLN A 402 -4.96 7.34 -25.21
N LEU A 403 -3.81 7.73 -24.65
CA LEU A 403 -2.82 6.80 -24.11
C LEU A 403 -3.40 5.91 -22.99
N CYS A 404 -4.28 6.42 -22.13
CA CYS A 404 -4.96 5.62 -21.10
C CYS A 404 -5.79 4.46 -21.67
N PHE A 405 -6.32 4.58 -22.90
CA PHE A 405 -7.13 3.55 -23.55
C PHE A 405 -6.34 2.65 -24.52
N MET A 406 -5.06 2.94 -24.78
CA MET A 406 -4.18 2.14 -25.65
C MET A 406 -3.66 0.90 -24.90
N HIS A 407 -4.24 -0.27 -25.19
CA HIS A 407 -3.88 -1.52 -24.53
C HIS A 407 -2.53 -2.08 -25.03
N PRO A 408 -1.68 -2.64 -24.14
CA PRO A 408 -0.39 -3.21 -24.50
C PRO A 408 -0.41 -4.25 -25.63
N SER A 409 -1.52 -4.93 -25.88
CA SER A 409 -1.58 -5.95 -26.95
C SER A 409 -1.44 -5.38 -28.36
N LYS A 410 -1.84 -4.13 -28.61
CA LYS A 410 -1.79 -3.52 -29.96
C LYS A 410 -0.42 -2.91 -30.25
N TYR A 411 0.03 -2.00 -29.40
CA TYR A 411 1.15 -1.12 -29.73
C TYR A 411 2.49 -1.52 -29.10
N LYS A 412 2.51 -2.33 -28.03
CA LYS A 412 3.73 -2.52 -27.22
C LYS A 412 4.91 -3.12 -27.97
N PHE A 413 4.66 -3.95 -28.99
CA PHE A 413 5.72 -4.59 -29.77
C PHE A 413 6.37 -3.67 -30.81
N GLU A 414 5.65 -2.65 -31.28
CA GLU A 414 6.13 -1.64 -32.23
C GLU A 414 6.67 -0.42 -31.48
N HIS A 415 5.90 0.07 -30.51
CA HIS A 415 6.15 1.27 -29.73
C HIS A 415 6.00 0.96 -28.22
N PRO A 416 7.08 0.55 -27.53
CA PRO A 416 7.00 0.03 -26.15
C PRO A 416 6.41 0.99 -25.11
N ARG A 417 6.50 2.30 -25.35
CA ARG A 417 5.95 3.36 -24.48
C ARG A 417 4.53 3.82 -24.85
N PHE A 418 3.98 3.35 -25.97
CA PHE A 418 2.66 3.75 -26.47
C PHE A 418 1.58 2.81 -25.93
N CYS A 419 1.57 2.64 -24.61
CA CYS A 419 0.50 1.94 -23.90
C CYS A 419 0.35 2.49 -22.48
N TYR A 420 -0.80 2.25 -21.86
CA TYR A 420 -1.14 2.85 -20.57
C TYR A 420 -0.25 2.43 -19.38
N GLU A 421 0.65 1.44 -19.50
CA GLU A 421 1.33 0.78 -18.36
C GLU A 421 2.02 1.76 -17.39
N ARG A 422 2.66 2.83 -17.91
CA ARG A 422 3.34 3.83 -17.08
C ARG A 422 2.34 4.70 -16.29
N LEU A 423 1.23 5.09 -16.93
CA LEU A 423 0.12 5.81 -16.29
C LEU A 423 -0.64 4.91 -15.29
N GLU A 424 -0.86 3.63 -15.62
CA GLU A 424 -1.41 2.62 -14.72
C GLU A 424 -0.57 2.51 -13.44
N TYR A 425 0.76 2.46 -13.57
CA TYR A 425 1.65 2.27 -12.43
C TYR A 425 1.60 3.45 -11.44
N ILE A 426 1.76 4.69 -11.90
CA ILE A 426 1.62 5.88 -11.03
C ILE A 426 0.18 6.02 -10.52
N GLY A 427 -0.79 5.75 -11.39
CA GLY A 427 -2.22 5.81 -11.11
C GLY A 427 -2.68 4.86 -10.02
N GLN A 428 -2.13 3.64 -9.99
CA GLN A 428 -2.33 2.69 -8.90
C GLN A 428 -1.84 3.29 -7.57
N LYS A 429 -0.63 3.89 -7.54
CA LYS A 429 -0.03 4.39 -6.31
C LYS A 429 -0.71 5.63 -5.75
N ILE A 430 -1.11 6.57 -6.59
CA ILE A 430 -1.90 7.72 -6.14
C ILE A 430 -3.32 7.30 -5.71
N GLN A 431 -3.95 6.34 -6.39
CA GLN A 431 -5.24 5.76 -5.98
C GLN A 431 -5.13 5.10 -4.60
N ASP A 432 -4.07 4.32 -4.37
CA ASP A 432 -3.80 3.67 -3.09
C ASP A 432 -3.63 4.70 -1.96
N LEU A 433 -2.83 5.76 -2.18
CA LEU A 433 -2.61 6.83 -1.20
C LEU A 433 -3.89 7.65 -0.93
N VAL A 434 -4.62 8.06 -1.98
CA VAL A 434 -5.86 8.85 -1.84
C VAL A 434 -6.93 8.08 -1.06
N MET A 435 -7.06 6.77 -1.30
CA MET A 435 -7.97 5.93 -0.50
C MET A 435 -7.50 5.79 0.95
N ALA A 436 -6.18 5.70 1.20
CA ALA A 436 -5.64 5.64 2.56
C ALA A 436 -5.93 6.94 3.34
N GLU A 437 -5.69 8.11 2.75
CA GLU A 437 -6.03 9.42 3.34
C GLU A 437 -7.53 9.50 3.68
N ARG A 438 -8.40 9.13 2.73
CA ARG A 438 -9.86 9.13 2.91
C ARG A 438 -10.31 8.22 4.05
N LEU A 439 -9.77 7.00 4.13
CA LEU A 439 -10.14 6.03 5.16
C LEU A 439 -9.67 6.46 6.56
N LEU A 440 -8.49 7.07 6.68
CA LEU A 440 -8.00 7.62 7.95
C LEU A 440 -8.92 8.72 8.49
N MET A 441 -9.29 9.68 7.64
CA MET A 441 -10.20 10.77 7.98
C MET A 441 -11.63 10.27 8.30
N LYS A 442 -12.12 9.25 7.58
CA LYS A 442 -13.48 8.70 7.76
C LYS A 442 -13.62 7.81 8.99
N HIS A 443 -12.56 7.11 9.39
CA HIS A 443 -12.60 6.11 10.45
C HIS A 443 -11.56 6.42 11.54
N LEU A 444 -11.82 7.42 12.37
CA LEU A 444 -10.91 7.91 13.42
C LEU A 444 -10.50 6.82 14.43
N ASP A 445 -11.46 6.05 14.95
CA ASP A 445 -11.21 4.99 15.94
C ASP A 445 -10.58 3.70 15.38
N ALA A 446 -10.46 3.58 14.05
CA ALA A 446 -10.01 2.35 13.42
C ALA A 446 -8.49 2.17 13.53
N PRO A 447 -8.00 0.98 13.95
CA PRO A 447 -6.58 0.67 13.92
C PRO A 447 -6.09 0.43 12.49
N GLY A 448 -4.81 0.66 12.23
CA GLY A 448 -4.18 0.54 10.91
C GLY A 448 -4.40 -0.80 10.20
N LEU A 449 -4.43 -1.91 10.94
CA LEU A 449 -4.69 -3.23 10.37
C LEU A 449 -6.11 -3.34 9.78
N TRP A 450 -7.11 -2.74 10.44
CA TRP A 450 -8.48 -2.71 9.93
C TRP A 450 -8.58 -1.80 8.71
N LEU A 451 -7.92 -0.64 8.74
CA LEU A 451 -7.84 0.27 7.59
C LEU A 451 -7.20 -0.41 6.38
N GLN A 452 -6.12 -1.19 6.57
CA GLN A 452 -5.45 -1.94 5.51
C GLN A 452 -6.35 -3.03 4.91
N GLN A 453 -7.15 -3.72 5.73
CA GLN A 453 -8.14 -4.69 5.24
C GLN A 453 -9.27 -4.00 4.46
N ARG A 454 -9.78 -2.87 4.96
CA ARG A 454 -10.83 -2.08 4.30
C ARG A 454 -10.36 -1.50 2.97
N HIS A 455 -9.15 -0.94 2.94
CA HIS A 455 -8.46 -0.42 1.75
C HIS A 455 -8.35 -1.50 0.66
N ARG A 456 -7.74 -2.65 1.00
CA ARG A 456 -7.61 -3.78 0.07
C ARG A 456 -8.95 -4.32 -0.42
N GLY A 457 -9.98 -4.31 0.42
CA GLY A 457 -11.33 -4.73 0.06
C GLY A 457 -11.99 -3.80 -0.97
N LEU A 458 -11.87 -2.48 -0.80
CA LEU A 458 -12.39 -1.48 -1.73
C LEU A 458 -11.63 -1.46 -3.06
N LEU A 459 -10.30 -1.53 -3.02
CA LEU A 459 -9.45 -1.41 -4.21
C LEU A 459 -9.15 -2.74 -4.93
N MET A 460 -9.87 -3.85 -4.64
CA MET A 460 -9.66 -5.08 -5.40
C MET A 460 -9.96 -4.88 -6.89
N ASN A 461 -9.13 -5.46 -7.76
CA ASN A 461 -9.24 -5.35 -9.23
C ASN A 461 -10.63 -5.78 -9.79
N LYS A 462 -11.38 -6.63 -9.07
CA LYS A 462 -12.75 -6.98 -9.46
C LYS A 462 -13.72 -5.78 -9.38
N TYR A 463 -13.52 -4.91 -8.39
CA TYR A 463 -14.33 -3.72 -8.14
C TYR A 463 -13.82 -2.52 -8.93
N CYS A 464 -12.50 -2.25 -8.95
CA CYS A 464 -11.94 -1.11 -9.68
C CYS A 464 -12.47 -1.06 -11.13
N GLY A 465 -12.18 -2.05 -11.97
CA GLY A 465 -12.70 -2.08 -13.34
C GLY A 465 -14.24 -2.14 -13.49
N ARG A 466 -15.03 -2.32 -12.40
CA ARG A 466 -16.49 -2.24 -12.46
C ARG A 466 -16.95 -0.80 -12.70
N TYR A 467 -16.28 0.19 -12.13
CA TYR A 467 -16.69 1.58 -12.22
C TYR A 467 -16.51 2.14 -13.65
N LEU A 468 -15.35 1.87 -14.29
CA LEU A 468 -15.13 2.13 -15.72
C LEU A 468 -16.21 1.46 -16.61
N ARG A 469 -16.63 0.24 -16.26
CA ARG A 469 -17.69 -0.47 -16.99
C ARG A 469 -19.07 0.16 -16.79
N ALA A 470 -19.40 0.60 -15.59
CA ALA A 470 -20.66 1.30 -15.27
C ALA A 470 -20.77 2.65 -16.01
N LYS A 471 -19.64 3.29 -16.31
CA LYS A 471 -19.56 4.49 -17.16
C LYS A 471 -19.45 4.20 -18.66
N HIS A 472 -19.63 2.94 -19.09
CA HIS A 472 -19.52 2.47 -20.47
C HIS A 472 -18.17 2.69 -21.19
N LEU A 473 -17.20 3.37 -20.58
CA LEU A 473 -15.86 3.65 -21.13
C LEU A 473 -15.04 2.41 -21.50
N HIS A 474 -15.38 1.23 -20.97
CA HIS A 474 -14.73 -0.03 -21.34
C HIS A 474 -14.82 -0.42 -22.83
N ARG A 475 -15.79 0.14 -23.58
CA ARG A 475 -15.94 -0.07 -25.03
C ARG A 475 -14.92 0.71 -25.86
N VAL A 476 -14.31 1.74 -25.27
CA VAL A 476 -13.38 2.69 -25.89
C VAL A 476 -11.92 2.21 -25.79
N ILE A 477 -11.68 1.06 -25.14
CA ILE A 477 -10.34 0.48 -24.98
C ILE A 477 -9.88 -0.12 -26.31
N ILE A 478 -8.71 0.31 -26.79
CA ILE A 478 -8.13 -0.13 -28.06
C ILE A 478 -7.30 -1.39 -27.81
N TYR A 479 -7.80 -2.57 -28.18
CA TYR A 479 -7.02 -3.82 -28.21
C TYR A 479 -6.53 -4.15 -29.63
N ASP A 480 -5.57 -5.06 -29.72
CA ASP A 480 -5.25 -5.77 -30.96
C ASP A 480 -6.44 -6.61 -31.43
N ASP A 481 -6.69 -6.59 -32.74
CA ASP A 481 -7.89 -7.13 -33.36
C ASP A 481 -8.00 -8.65 -33.15
N ARG A 482 -6.85 -9.36 -33.02
CA ARG A 482 -6.81 -10.82 -32.77
C ARG A 482 -7.19 -11.19 -31.34
N VAL A 483 -7.22 -10.23 -30.41
CA VAL A 483 -7.53 -10.49 -28.99
C VAL A 483 -8.80 -9.81 -28.50
N GLN A 484 -9.33 -8.82 -29.23
CA GLN A 484 -10.55 -8.04 -28.91
C GLN A 484 -11.66 -8.94 -28.35
N ASP A 485 -12.16 -9.90 -29.14
CA ASP A 485 -13.22 -10.84 -28.75
C ASP A 485 -12.90 -11.55 -27.42
N THR A 486 -11.64 -11.94 -27.22
CA THR A 486 -11.22 -12.64 -26.00
C THR A 486 -11.26 -11.74 -24.78
N TYR A 487 -11.05 -10.43 -24.92
CA TYR A 487 -11.19 -9.47 -23.83
C TYR A 487 -12.64 -9.09 -23.57
N GLU A 488 -13.51 -9.08 -24.58
CA GLU A 488 -14.94 -8.81 -24.39
C GLU A 488 -15.65 -9.96 -23.68
N HIS A 489 -15.44 -11.19 -24.15
CA HIS A 489 -16.14 -12.38 -23.66
C HIS A 489 -15.51 -12.93 -22.35
N ASN A 490 -14.18 -12.92 -22.22
CA ASN A 490 -13.53 -13.52 -21.05
C ASN A 490 -13.37 -12.53 -19.88
N ARG A 491 -14.27 -12.63 -18.90
CA ARG A 491 -14.24 -11.85 -17.65
C ARG A 491 -12.88 -11.86 -16.92
N ARG A 492 -12.07 -12.94 -17.03
CA ARG A 492 -10.74 -13.02 -16.40
C ARG A 492 -9.70 -12.12 -17.08
N LYS A 493 -9.82 -11.86 -18.39
CA LYS A 493 -8.98 -10.91 -19.14
C LYS A 493 -9.53 -9.48 -19.04
N ARG A 494 -10.84 -9.33 -19.18
CA ARG A 494 -11.56 -8.04 -19.16
C ARG A 494 -11.38 -7.24 -17.87
N ASN A 495 -11.48 -7.90 -16.72
CA ASN A 495 -11.48 -7.22 -15.42
C ASN A 495 -10.12 -6.58 -15.09
N PRO A 496 -8.96 -7.24 -15.31
CA PRO A 496 -7.66 -6.58 -15.27
C PRO A 496 -7.53 -5.41 -16.23
N ALA A 497 -7.83 -5.57 -17.52
CA ALA A 497 -7.69 -4.48 -18.51
C ALA A 497 -8.53 -3.24 -18.15
N THR A 498 -9.80 -3.43 -17.80
CA THR A 498 -10.67 -2.32 -17.35
C THR A 498 -10.24 -1.71 -16.00
N THR A 499 -9.48 -2.44 -15.17
CA THR A 499 -8.88 -1.88 -13.96
C THR A 499 -7.66 -1.02 -14.30
N ALA A 500 -6.79 -1.54 -15.16
CA ALA A 500 -5.56 -0.88 -15.57
C ALA A 500 -5.84 0.45 -16.29
N VAL A 501 -6.83 0.50 -17.19
CA VAL A 501 -7.30 1.73 -17.84
C VAL A 501 -7.83 2.74 -16.81
N GLN A 502 -8.60 2.30 -15.81
CA GLN A 502 -9.10 3.20 -14.77
C GLN A 502 -7.98 3.73 -13.86
N GLN A 503 -7.01 2.89 -13.51
CA GLN A 503 -5.80 3.32 -12.82
C GLN A 503 -5.01 4.32 -13.69
N ALA A 504 -4.88 4.08 -14.99
CA ALA A 504 -4.23 5.00 -15.92
C ALA A 504 -4.92 6.37 -15.99
N LEU A 505 -6.26 6.42 -15.93
CA LEU A 505 -7.02 7.67 -15.82
C LEU A 505 -6.72 8.42 -14.51
N HIS A 506 -6.64 7.72 -13.37
CA HIS A 506 -6.18 8.33 -12.10
C HIS A 506 -4.72 8.79 -12.19
N GLY A 507 -3.87 8.07 -12.92
CA GLY A 507 -2.50 8.46 -13.21
C GLY A 507 -2.44 9.76 -14.00
N LEU A 508 -3.12 9.84 -15.14
CA LEU A 508 -3.19 11.06 -15.96
C LEU A 508 -3.76 12.25 -15.18
N SER A 509 -4.87 12.05 -14.48
CA SER A 509 -5.50 13.03 -13.58
C SER A 509 -4.50 13.58 -12.56
N TYR A 510 -3.71 12.71 -11.93
CA TYR A 510 -2.66 13.12 -11.01
C TYR A 510 -1.61 13.99 -11.70
N LEU A 511 -1.13 13.60 -12.88
CA LEU A 511 -0.07 14.32 -13.57
C LEU A 511 -0.52 15.71 -14.05
N VAL A 512 -1.75 15.81 -14.58
CA VAL A 512 -2.32 17.04 -15.14
C VAL A 512 -2.83 17.99 -14.05
N TYR A 513 -3.69 17.51 -13.14
CA TYR A 513 -4.44 18.33 -12.19
C TYR A 513 -4.10 18.04 -10.70
N GLY A 514 -3.18 17.12 -10.44
CA GLY A 514 -2.71 16.79 -9.09
C GLY A 514 -3.67 15.93 -8.26
N LYS A 515 -3.28 15.65 -7.02
CA LYS A 515 -4.01 14.76 -6.09
C LYS A 515 -5.48 15.18 -5.82
N ARG A 516 -5.84 16.45 -6.06
CA ARG A 516 -7.21 16.94 -5.87
C ARG A 516 -8.18 16.33 -6.88
N ASP A 517 -7.82 16.30 -8.16
CA ASP A 517 -8.67 15.74 -9.21
C ASP A 517 -8.79 14.21 -9.12
N VAL A 518 -7.75 13.52 -8.64
CA VAL A 518 -7.83 12.07 -8.36
C VAL A 518 -8.94 11.77 -7.33
N ARG A 519 -9.12 12.61 -6.31
CA ARG A 519 -10.22 12.48 -5.34
C ARG A 519 -11.58 12.69 -6.01
N ARG A 520 -11.71 13.70 -6.88
CA ARG A 520 -12.92 13.98 -7.67
C ARG A 520 -13.29 12.77 -8.53
N LEU A 521 -12.34 12.25 -9.30
CA LEU A 521 -12.55 11.04 -10.11
C LEU A 521 -12.97 9.84 -9.26
N MET A 522 -12.26 9.55 -8.16
CA MET A 522 -12.55 8.38 -7.32
C MET A 522 -13.88 8.47 -6.58
N PHE A 523 -14.27 9.64 -6.05
CA PHE A 523 -15.42 9.74 -5.15
C PHE A 523 -16.66 10.36 -5.78
N GLU A 524 -16.53 11.23 -6.79
CA GLU A 524 -17.67 11.90 -7.43
C GLU A 524 -18.00 11.28 -8.79
N VAL A 525 -16.98 10.98 -9.61
CA VAL A 525 -17.21 10.38 -10.93
C VAL A 525 -17.45 8.87 -10.82
N PHE A 526 -16.50 8.12 -10.23
CA PHE A 526 -16.55 6.67 -10.17
C PHE A 526 -17.27 6.11 -8.93
N ASP A 527 -17.45 6.90 -7.87
CA ASP A 527 -18.12 6.53 -6.63
C ASP A 527 -17.61 5.21 -6.01
N PHE A 528 -16.32 5.21 -5.63
CA PHE A 528 -15.67 4.07 -4.96
C PHE A 528 -16.28 3.69 -3.60
N GLU A 529 -17.16 4.52 -3.02
CA GLU A 529 -17.81 4.23 -1.75
C GLU A 529 -19.15 3.48 -1.91
N GLN A 530 -19.83 3.60 -3.06
CA GLN A 530 -20.99 2.77 -3.42
C GLN A 530 -20.58 1.31 -3.70
N ILE A 531 -20.71 0.47 -2.66
CA ILE A 531 -20.54 -0.99 -2.75
C ILE A 531 -21.79 -1.66 -3.35
N GLN A 532 -22.97 -1.10 -3.11
CA GLN A 532 -24.24 -1.50 -3.71
C GLN A 532 -24.54 -0.62 -4.94
N PRO A 533 -25.13 -1.17 -6.01
CA PRO A 533 -25.62 -0.34 -7.10
C PRO A 533 -26.78 0.55 -6.59
N LYS A 534 -26.97 1.71 -7.23
CA LYS A 534 -28.27 2.40 -7.15
C LYS A 534 -29.35 1.44 -7.67
N GLU A 535 -30.50 1.43 -7.01
CA GLU A 535 -31.70 0.82 -7.58
C GLU A 535 -32.01 1.54 -8.91
N VAL A 536 -32.43 0.77 -9.91
CA VAL A 536 -32.71 1.22 -11.29
C VAL A 536 -34.21 1.46 -11.42
#